data_AF-A0A6P9F3R5-F1
#
_entry.id   AF-A0A6P9F3R5-F1
#
_cell.length_a   1.000
_cell.length_b   1.000
_cell.length_c   1.000
_cell.angle_alpha   90.00
_cell.angle_beta   90.00
_cell.angle_gamma   90.00
#
_symmetry.space_group_name_H-M   'P 1'
#
loop_
_entity.id
_entity.type
_entity.pdbx_description
1 polymer ?
#
loop_
_entity_poly.entity_id
_entity_poly.type
_entity_poly.pdbx_seq_one_letter_code
_entity_poly.pdbx_strand_id
1 'polypeptide(L)'
;MSYGSSDIGSGSGTATRTFEFGRTHVIRPKGMHQATIVWLHGLGDKGSSWSQLLETLPLPNIKWICPTAPTRPVKIFGGFPCTAWFDVGDFSEEDPDDLEGLDASAAYVANLLSTEPADGRILL
;
A
#
# COMPACT_ATOMS: atom_id res chain seq x y z
N MET A 1 -22.96 -49.12 20.44
CA MET A 1 -22.76 -47.75 20.96
C MET A 1 -21.29 -47.65 21.33
N SER A 2 -20.46 -47.10 20.46
CA SER A 2 -19.01 -46.97 20.70
C SER A 2 -18.67 -45.49 20.75
N TYR A 3 -18.17 -45.04 21.90
CA TYR A 3 -17.67 -43.68 22.08
C TYR A 3 -16.22 -43.65 21.60
N GLY A 4 -15.98 -42.94 20.50
CA GLY A 4 -14.67 -42.72 19.91
C GLY A 4 -14.10 -41.36 20.35
N SER A 5 -12.87 -41.43 20.83
CA SER A 5 -12.01 -40.42 21.44
C SER A 5 -11.94 -39.04 20.75
N SER A 6 -11.66 -38.06 21.59
CA SER A 6 -11.26 -36.68 21.31
C SER A 6 -10.07 -36.54 20.36
N ASP A 7 -10.14 -35.54 19.48
CA ASP A 7 -8.96 -34.85 18.95
C ASP A 7 -9.12 -33.33 19.16
N ILE A 8 -8.35 -32.82 20.12
CA ILE A 8 -8.01 -31.40 20.24
C ILE A 8 -6.80 -31.17 19.35
N GLY A 9 -6.95 -30.27 18.38
CA GLY A 9 -5.81 -29.81 17.61
C GLY A 9 -6.20 -28.93 16.44
N SER A 10 -6.16 -27.62 16.64
CA SER A 10 -5.85 -26.70 15.54
C SER A 10 -5.12 -25.50 16.11
N GLY A 11 -3.80 -25.56 15.94
CA GLY A 11 -2.88 -24.51 16.35
C GLY A 11 -3.27 -23.21 15.66
N SER A 12 -3.41 -22.17 16.47
CA SER A 12 -3.41 -20.79 15.99
C SER A 12 -1.98 -20.44 15.60
N GLY A 13 -1.58 -20.87 14.40
CA GLY A 13 -0.52 -20.17 13.69
C GLY A 13 -1.09 -18.81 13.33
N THR A 14 -0.46 -17.73 13.78
CA THR A 14 -0.78 -16.38 13.31
C THR A 14 -0.51 -16.35 11.81
N ALA A 15 -1.54 -16.61 11.02
CA ALA A 15 -1.47 -16.51 9.56
C ALA A 15 -1.24 -15.03 9.22
N THR A 16 -0.07 -14.72 8.69
CA THR A 16 0.25 -13.38 8.17
C THR A 16 -0.74 -13.04 7.06
N ARG A 17 -1.37 -11.86 7.12
CA ARG A 17 -2.29 -11.39 6.08
C ARG A 17 -1.51 -11.15 4.79
N THR A 18 -1.96 -11.74 3.69
CA THR A 18 -1.46 -11.42 2.36
C THR A 18 -2.10 -10.12 1.86
N PHE A 19 -1.29 -9.16 1.43
CA PHE A 19 -1.76 -7.89 0.87
C PHE A 19 -1.55 -7.86 -0.65
N GLU A 20 -2.65 -7.82 -1.40
CA GLU A 20 -2.61 -7.68 -2.87
C GLU A 20 -2.74 -6.21 -3.27
N PHE A 21 -1.61 -5.56 -3.54
CA PHE A 21 -1.59 -4.17 -3.98
C PHE A 21 -2.16 -4.04 -5.41
N GLY A 22 -2.91 -2.96 -5.63
CA GLY A 22 -3.52 -2.67 -6.92
C GLY A 22 -2.52 -2.15 -7.95
N ARG A 23 -3.07 -1.76 -9.12
CA ARG A 23 -2.27 -1.27 -10.24
C ARG A 23 -1.45 -0.03 -9.84
N THR A 24 -0.17 -0.04 -10.19
CA THR A 24 0.72 1.11 -10.09
C THR A 24 0.77 1.88 -11.41
N HIS A 25 0.68 3.21 -11.31
CA HIS A 25 0.83 4.14 -12.43
C HIS A 25 2.17 4.86 -12.31
N VAL A 26 2.96 4.87 -13.38
CA VAL A 26 4.29 5.51 -13.39
C VAL A 26 4.29 6.63 -14.42
N ILE A 27 4.65 7.83 -13.99
CA ILE A 27 4.85 8.99 -14.85
C ILE A 27 6.36 9.19 -14.98
N ARG A 28 6.85 9.16 -16.22
CA ARG A 28 8.26 9.41 -16.51
C ARG A 28 8.56 10.91 -16.37
N PRO A 29 9.76 11.27 -15.89
CA PRO A 29 10.19 12.66 -15.91
C PRO A 29 10.23 13.16 -17.35
N LYS A 30 9.83 14.42 -17.55
CA LYS A 30 9.82 15.08 -18.87
C LYS A 30 11.21 15.64 -19.24
N GLY A 31 12.03 15.94 -18.23
CA GLY A 31 13.42 16.38 -18.36
C GLY A 31 14.39 15.34 -17.79
N MET A 32 15.63 15.77 -17.52
CA MET A 32 16.61 14.93 -16.83
C MET A 32 16.01 14.47 -15.50
N HIS A 33 15.88 13.15 -15.31
CA HIS A 33 15.42 12.60 -14.04
C HIS A 33 16.37 13.10 -12.94
N GLN A 34 15.84 13.53 -11.80
CA GLN A 34 16.62 13.95 -10.63
C GLN A 34 16.04 13.42 -9.32
N ALA A 35 14.74 13.15 -9.30
CA ALA A 35 14.05 12.63 -8.13
C ALA A 35 12.95 11.64 -8.53
N THR A 36 12.68 10.70 -7.63
CA THR A 36 11.54 9.79 -7.69
C THR A 36 10.68 10.00 -6.46
N ILE A 37 9.37 10.17 -6.67
CA ILE A 37 8.39 10.31 -5.59
C ILE A 37 7.36 9.19 -5.71
N VAL A 38 7.17 8.44 -4.62
CA VAL A 38 6.01 7.55 -4.47
C VAL A 38 4.88 8.37 -3.86
N TRP A 39 3.77 8.53 -4.59
CA TRP A 39 2.59 9.29 -4.13
C TRP A 39 1.46 8.33 -3.76
N LEU A 40 1.08 8.34 -2.48
CA LEU A 40 -0.01 7.50 -1.97
C LEU A 40 -1.33 8.27 -2.02
N HIS A 41 -2.35 7.65 -2.62
CA HIS A 41 -3.71 8.21 -2.62
C HIS A 41 -4.40 8.03 -1.26
N GLY A 42 -5.48 8.77 -1.03
CA GLY A 42 -6.32 8.65 0.18
C GLY A 42 -7.24 7.43 0.16
N LEU A 43 -7.88 7.15 1.30
CA LEU A 43 -8.83 6.05 1.49
C LEU A 43 -9.93 6.05 0.41
N GLY A 44 -10.11 4.91 -0.27
CA GLY A 44 -11.15 4.72 -1.31
C GLY A 44 -10.79 5.22 -2.71
N ASP A 45 -9.63 5.86 -2.90
CA ASP A 45 -9.16 6.36 -4.20
C ASP A 45 -8.20 5.37 -4.89
N LYS A 46 -7.57 5.77 -6.01
CA LYS A 46 -6.67 4.94 -6.82
C LYS A 46 -5.45 5.75 -7.28
N GLY A 47 -4.35 5.04 -7.55
CA GLY A 47 -3.14 5.65 -8.10
C GLY A 47 -3.37 6.34 -9.46
N SER A 48 -4.34 5.85 -10.25
CA SER A 48 -4.70 6.45 -11.54
C SER A 48 -5.19 7.90 -11.40
N SER A 49 -6.02 8.20 -10.40
CA SER A 49 -6.62 9.53 -10.19
C SER A 49 -5.53 10.57 -9.95
N TRP A 50 -4.58 10.24 -9.07
CA TRP A 50 -3.44 11.11 -8.77
C TRP A 50 -2.44 11.19 -9.90
N SER A 51 -2.23 10.10 -10.65
CA SER A 51 -1.30 10.14 -11.77
C SER A 51 -1.70 11.17 -12.83
N GLN A 52 -2.99 11.30 -13.12
CA GLN A 52 -3.50 12.30 -14.06
C GLN A 52 -3.25 13.72 -13.57
N LEU A 53 -3.44 13.98 -12.28
CA LEU A 53 -3.16 15.29 -11.68
C LEU A 53 -1.65 15.61 -11.69
N LEU A 54 -0.82 14.68 -11.22
CA LEU A 54 0.62 14.87 -11.09
C LEU A 54 1.32 15.08 -12.44
N GLU A 55 0.80 14.49 -13.53
CA GLU A 55 1.31 14.70 -14.88
C GLU A 55 1.16 16.16 -15.37
N THR A 56 0.21 16.91 -14.81
CA THR A 56 -0.03 18.33 -15.16
C THR A 56 0.92 19.30 -14.46
N LEU A 57 1.62 18.86 -13.41
CA LEU A 57 2.50 19.74 -12.64
C LEU A 57 3.75 20.14 -13.45
N PRO A 58 4.23 21.39 -13.33
CA PRO A 58 5.42 21.85 -14.02
C PRO A 58 6.72 21.39 -13.32
N LEU A 59 6.85 20.09 -13.08
CA LEU A 59 7.95 19.45 -12.37
C LEU A 59 8.66 18.44 -13.30
N PRO A 60 9.49 18.92 -14.24
CA PRO A 60 9.99 18.09 -15.34
C PRO A 60 10.98 17.01 -14.88
N ASN A 61 11.67 17.19 -13.75
CA ASN A 61 12.74 16.31 -13.31
C ASN A 61 12.28 15.19 -12.36
N ILE A 62 10.97 15.07 -12.12
CA ILE A 62 10.39 14.11 -11.17
C ILE A 62 9.77 12.92 -11.90
N LYS A 63 10.18 11.71 -11.50
CA LYS A 63 9.44 10.47 -11.76
C LYS A 63 8.39 10.30 -10.66
N TRP A 64 7.14 10.07 -11.05
CA TRP A 64 6.06 9.77 -10.11
C TRP A 64 5.71 8.29 -10.15
N ILE A 65 5.62 7.65 -9.00
CA ILE A 65 5.10 6.29 -8.83
C ILE A 65 3.83 6.41 -7.99
N CYS A 66 2.68 6.12 -8.60
CA CYS A 66 1.36 6.25 -7.98
C CYS A 66 0.77 4.84 -7.82
N PRO A 67 1.12 4.11 -6.75
CA PRO A 67 0.53 2.80 -6.48
C PRO A 67 -0.95 2.91 -6.09
N THR A 68 -1.66 1.78 -6.14
CA THR A 68 -3.02 1.66 -5.60
C THR A 68 -2.98 0.71 -4.40
N ALA A 69 -3.57 1.11 -3.28
CA ALA A 69 -3.67 0.30 -2.08
C ALA A 69 -4.45 -1.00 -2.33
N PRO A 70 -4.30 -2.04 -1.50
CA PRO A 70 -5.14 -3.23 -1.56
C PRO A 70 -6.62 -2.89 -1.37
N THR A 71 -7.49 -3.59 -2.08
CA THR A 71 -8.92 -3.57 -1.77
C THR A 71 -9.16 -4.48 -0.57
N ARG A 72 -9.63 -3.92 0.54
CA ARG A 72 -9.82 -4.63 1.81
C ARG A 72 -11.03 -4.09 2.58
N PRO A 73 -11.65 -4.90 3.45
CA PRO A 73 -12.64 -4.40 4.41
C PRO A 73 -12.03 -3.32 5.31
N VAL A 74 -12.78 -2.25 5.58
CA VAL A 74 -12.36 -1.15 6.45
C VAL A 74 -13.34 -0.99 7.61
N LYS A 75 -12.85 -1.06 8.85
CA LYS A 75 -13.68 -1.06 10.07
C LYS A 75 -14.56 0.18 10.19
N ILE A 76 -14.01 1.38 9.95
CA ILE A 76 -14.78 2.63 10.06
C ILE A 76 -15.95 2.72 9.06
N PHE A 77 -15.90 1.95 7.98
CA PHE A 77 -16.99 1.82 7.02
C PHE A 77 -17.87 0.57 7.25
N GLY A 78 -17.86 0.03 8.47
CA GLY A 78 -18.63 -1.17 8.82
C GLY A 78 -18.18 -2.42 8.04
N GLY A 79 -16.91 -2.47 7.63
CA GLY A 79 -16.35 -3.56 6.83
C GLY A 79 -16.60 -3.44 5.32
N PHE A 80 -17.13 -2.31 4.83
CA PHE A 80 -17.27 -2.09 3.39
C PHE A 80 -15.90 -2.15 2.69
N PRO A 81 -15.73 -2.92 1.60
CA PRO A 81 -14.46 -3.05 0.92
C PRO A 81 -14.14 -1.83 0.08
N CYS A 82 -13.00 -1.20 0.34
CA CYS A 82 -12.43 -0.15 -0.50
C CYS A 82 -10.89 -0.21 -0.47
N THR A 83 -10.23 0.66 -1.22
CA THR A 83 -8.77 0.73 -1.27
C THR A 83 -8.22 1.40 0.00
N ALA A 84 -7.46 0.66 0.80
CA ALA A 84 -6.90 1.16 2.05
C ALA A 84 -5.50 0.59 2.30
N TRP A 85 -4.56 1.45 2.69
CA TRP A 85 -3.18 1.06 3.02
C TRP A 85 -3.13 0.23 4.30
N PHE A 86 -3.88 0.64 5.31
CA PHE A 86 -4.06 -0.04 6.59
C PHE A 86 -5.52 0.11 7.04
N ASP A 87 -5.96 -0.74 7.95
CA ASP A 87 -7.31 -0.67 8.52
C ASP A 87 -7.39 0.40 9.62
N VAL A 88 -8.54 1.05 9.71
CA VAL A 88 -8.82 2.13 10.67
C VAL A 88 -10.19 1.85 11.29
N GLY A 89 -10.24 1.74 12.61
CA GLY A 89 -11.46 1.52 13.39
C GLY A 89 -12.22 2.83 13.65
N ASP A 90 -11.59 3.68 14.43
CA ASP A 90 -12.00 5.02 14.82
C ASP A 90 -10.82 5.99 14.63
N PHE A 91 -11.09 7.29 14.66
CA PHE A 91 -10.06 8.33 14.61
C PHE A 91 -9.57 8.75 16.01
N SER A 92 -9.89 7.97 17.04
CA SER A 92 -9.41 8.19 18.41
C SER A 92 -8.00 7.60 18.60
N GLU A 93 -7.18 8.25 19.42
CA GLU A 93 -5.82 7.75 19.74
C GLU A 93 -5.84 6.47 20.60
N GLU A 94 -7.01 6.08 21.11
CA GLU A 94 -7.20 4.89 21.93
C GLU A 94 -7.40 3.61 21.10
N ASP A 95 -7.67 3.76 19.80
CA ASP A 95 -7.95 2.64 18.91
C ASP A 95 -6.66 1.94 18.48
N PRO A 96 -6.60 0.60 18.50
CA PRO A 96 -5.38 -0.12 18.19
C PRO A 96 -5.02 0.00 16.70
N ASP A 97 -3.81 0.47 16.44
CA ASP A 97 -3.25 0.59 15.08
C ASP A 97 -3.18 -0.77 14.35
N ASP A 98 -3.50 -0.79 13.06
CA ASP A 98 -3.25 -1.92 12.15
C ASP A 98 -1.75 -1.97 11.78
N LEU A 99 -0.90 -2.29 12.76
CA LEU A 99 0.57 -2.33 12.61
C LEU A 99 1.01 -3.23 11.45
N GLU A 100 0.40 -4.41 11.31
CA GLU A 100 0.71 -5.32 10.20
C GLU A 100 0.37 -4.72 8.83
N GLY A 101 -0.76 -4.00 8.71
CA GLY A 101 -1.12 -3.29 7.47
C GLY A 101 -0.21 -2.10 7.18
N LEU A 102 0.20 -1.38 8.23
CA LEU A 102 1.17 -0.29 8.15
C LEU A 102 2.53 -0.79 7.68
N ASP A 103 3.06 -1.85 8.32
CA ASP A 103 4.33 -2.47 7.96
C ASP A 103 4.32 -3.01 6.53
N ALA A 104 3.23 -3.67 6.12
CA ALA A 104 3.09 -4.17 4.75
C ALA A 104 3.09 -3.02 3.73
N SER A 105 2.39 -1.92 4.02
CA SER A 105 2.37 -0.73 3.16
C SER A 105 3.74 -0.06 3.09
N ALA A 106 4.42 0.08 4.23
CA ALA A 106 5.76 0.66 4.30
C ALA A 106 6.79 -0.18 3.52
N ALA A 107 6.76 -1.51 3.70
CA ALA A 107 7.62 -2.45 2.97
C ALA A 107 7.35 -2.39 1.46
N TYR A 108 6.09 -2.29 1.05
CA TYR A 108 5.72 -2.14 -0.35
C TYR A 108 6.26 -0.84 -0.95
N VAL A 109 6.13 0.29 -0.26
CA VAL A 109 6.70 1.58 -0.69
C VAL A 109 8.23 1.53 -0.77
N ALA A 110 8.88 0.93 0.23
CA ALA A 110 10.34 0.75 0.22
C ALA A 110 10.79 -0.08 -1.00
N ASN A 111 10.06 -1.14 -1.35
CA ASN A 111 10.35 -1.97 -2.52
C ASN A 111 10.11 -1.25 -3.86
N LEU A 112 9.16 -0.32 -3.93
CA LEU A 112 9.00 0.53 -5.11
C LEU A 112 10.24 1.43 -5.31
N LEU A 113 10.76 1.97 -4.22
CA LEU A 113 11.93 2.86 -4.21
C LEU A 113 13.26 2.12 -4.36
N SER A 114 13.35 0.84 -3.98
CA SER A 114 14.60 0.06 -4.08
C SER A 114 15.07 -0.17 -5.52
N THR A 115 14.24 0.18 -6.50
CA THR A 115 14.59 0.15 -7.93
C THR A 115 15.35 1.40 -8.40
N GLU A 116 15.45 2.42 -7.56
CA GLU A 116 16.17 3.66 -7.86
C GLU A 116 17.66 3.54 -7.46
N PRO A 117 18.58 4.14 -8.23
CA PRO A 117 20.00 4.11 -7.92
C PRO A 117 20.31 4.86 -6.61
N ALA A 118 21.23 4.30 -5.80
CA ALA A 118 21.58 4.81 -4.47
C ALA A 118 22.33 6.17 -4.50
N ASP A 119 23.03 6.44 -5.59
CA ASP A 119 23.60 7.74 -5.90
C ASP A 119 22.76 8.36 -7.01
N GLY A 120 22.51 9.67 -6.99
CA GLY A 120 21.86 10.42 -8.07
C GLY A 120 22.55 10.35 -9.45
N ARG A 121 23.40 9.35 -9.70
CA ARG A 121 23.92 8.93 -11.01
C ARG A 121 22.81 8.23 -11.79
N ILE A 122 22.06 9.06 -12.48
CA ILE A 122 21.07 8.65 -13.45
C ILE A 122 21.83 8.33 -14.74
N LEU A 123 21.71 7.09 -15.20
CA LEU A 123 22.27 6.65 -16.47
C LEU A 123 21.52 7.38 -17.58
N LEU A 124 22.28 8.17 -18.36
CA LEU A 124 21.83 8.93 -19.53
C LEU A 124 21.31 8.02 -20.65
#